data_AF-A0A6J2YCP1-F1
#
_entry.id   AF-A0A6J2YCP1-F1
#
_cell.length_a   1.000
_cell.length_b   1.000
_cell.length_c   1.000
_cell.angle_alpha   90.00
_cell.angle_beta   90.00
_cell.angle_gamma   90.00
#
_symmetry.space_group_name_H-M   'P 1'
#
loop_
_entity.id
_entity.type
_entity.pdbx_description
1 polymer ?
#
loop_
_entity_poly.entity_id
_entity_poly.type
_entity_poly.pdbx_seq_one_letter_code
_entity_poly.pdbx_strand_id
1 'polypeptide(L)'
;MSSSDEEEILLLFALLKKKKKKRYWVHPINKKRAQFGEYHRLCIELQSHEDKFFQYFRMSRLCFEELHDLLKANIAKCTTNWRKPIHTRERLAICLRYLATGDSHQTIAFSYRVGRSTVSKIVRNVCQEIWKTLQPKYLPSPNRKMWLQSVEDFLVLWGFPNCLGSIDGKHIKLKCPRRSGSAYFCYKNYFSIVLLAIVDPHYKFMVVDIGNYGRHSDSAIFEKFNHILKNAVWNIIEKQVLPEKNYHLDKSAVEHGHCGLRLPPYHCHFNAIEMVWSETKRYYDQAIMKTAGLLTEVLKVWIMYQSNTTGRIT
;
A
#
# COMPACT_ATOMS: atom_id res chain seq x y z
N MET A 1 -4.36 55.25 2.75
CA MET A 1 -4.45 53.90 2.18
C MET A 1 -3.76 53.96 0.83
N SER A 2 -2.84 53.03 0.55
CA SER A 2 -2.06 53.07 -0.69
C SER A 2 -2.90 52.53 -1.85
N SER A 3 -2.63 52.97 -3.08
CA SER A 3 -3.27 52.47 -4.31
C SER A 3 -3.25 50.92 -4.42
N SER A 4 -2.21 50.30 -3.85
CA SER A 4 -2.04 48.84 -3.79
C SER A 4 -3.09 48.13 -2.91
N ASP A 5 -3.55 48.78 -1.84
CA ASP A 5 -4.51 48.18 -0.90
C ASP A 5 -5.91 48.11 -1.51
N GLU A 6 -6.28 49.10 -2.32
CA GLU A 6 -7.57 49.13 -3.03
C GLU A 6 -7.65 48.08 -4.14
N GLU A 7 -6.56 47.89 -4.90
CA GLU A 7 -6.47 46.84 -5.93
C GLU A 7 -6.54 45.43 -5.32
N GLU A 8 -5.88 45.19 -4.18
CA GLU A 8 -5.97 43.92 -3.46
C GLU A 8 -7.39 43.65 -2.95
N ILE A 9 -8.06 44.66 -2.40
CA ILE A 9 -9.46 44.55 -1.95
C ILE A 9 -10.40 44.30 -3.14
N LEU A 10 -10.21 44.97 -4.27
CA LEU A 10 -10.97 44.76 -5.51
C LEU A 10 -10.76 43.34 -6.07
N LEU A 11 -9.53 42.82 -6.03
CA LEU A 11 -9.21 41.46 -6.42
C LEU A 11 -9.88 40.45 -5.48
N LEU A 12 -9.85 40.69 -4.16
CA LEU A 12 -10.54 39.87 -3.16
C LEU A 12 -12.06 39.87 -3.42
N PHE A 13 -12.65 41.03 -3.70
CA PHE A 13 -14.06 41.16 -4.05
C PHE A 13 -14.41 40.46 -5.37
N ALA A 14 -13.55 40.53 -6.38
CA ALA A 14 -13.73 39.84 -7.67
C ALA A 14 -13.64 38.31 -7.50
N LEU A 15 -12.72 37.83 -6.66
CA LEU A 15 -12.59 36.41 -6.29
C LEU A 15 -13.80 35.92 -5.48
N LEU A 16 -14.34 36.75 -4.58
CA LEU A 16 -15.54 36.44 -3.80
C LEU A 16 -16.81 36.45 -4.68
N LYS A 17 -16.95 37.41 -5.61
CA LYS A 17 -18.05 37.48 -6.60
C LYS A 17 -18.03 36.33 -7.61
N LYS A 18 -16.86 35.70 -7.87
CA LYS A 18 -16.74 34.50 -8.72
C LYS A 18 -17.29 33.21 -8.09
N LYS A 19 -17.86 33.24 -6.87
CA LYS A 19 -18.64 32.10 -6.36
C LYS A 19 -19.94 31.96 -7.16
N LYS A 20 -19.91 31.14 -8.23
CA LYS A 20 -21.08 30.77 -9.02
C LYS A 20 -22.27 30.48 -8.10
N LYS A 21 -23.34 31.30 -8.18
CA LYS A 21 -24.60 31.02 -7.49
C LYS A 21 -25.04 29.61 -7.88
N LYS A 22 -25.33 28.76 -6.89
CA LYS A 22 -25.80 27.40 -7.16
C LYS A 22 -27.13 27.49 -7.89
N ARG A 23 -27.19 26.98 -9.13
CA ARG A 23 -28.44 26.91 -9.92
C ARG A 23 -29.54 26.14 -9.18
N TYR A 24 -29.16 25.11 -8.44
CA TYR A 24 -30.06 24.31 -7.62
C TYR A 24 -29.45 24.03 -6.26
N TRP A 25 -30.25 24.14 -5.20
CA TRP A 25 -29.88 23.66 -3.86
C TRP A 25 -29.70 22.13 -3.85
N VAL A 26 -30.66 21.42 -4.46
CA VAL A 26 -30.60 19.98 -4.77
C VAL A 26 -31.13 19.79 -6.19
N HIS A 27 -30.35 19.12 -7.04
CA HIS A 27 -30.72 18.86 -8.42
C HIS A 27 -32.02 18.01 -8.50
N PRO A 28 -32.96 18.28 -9.43
CA PRO A 28 -34.23 17.53 -9.53
C PRO A 28 -34.06 16.00 -9.62
N ILE A 29 -33.04 15.50 -10.32
CA ILE A 29 -32.72 14.07 -10.39
C ILE A 29 -32.45 13.47 -9.00
N ASN A 30 -31.74 14.22 -8.15
CA ASN A 30 -31.36 13.79 -6.79
C ASN A 30 -32.51 13.93 -5.80
N LYS A 31 -33.54 14.74 -6.11
CA LYS A 31 -34.78 14.76 -5.31
C LYS A 31 -35.51 13.42 -5.39
N LYS A 32 -35.37 12.70 -6.50
CA LYS A 32 -35.95 11.36 -6.71
C LYS A 32 -35.07 10.20 -6.18
N ARG A 33 -34.18 10.47 -5.21
CA ARG A 33 -33.26 9.46 -4.62
C ARG A 33 -34.00 8.26 -4.03
N ALA A 34 -35.07 8.50 -3.27
CA ALA A 34 -35.83 7.42 -2.63
C ALA A 34 -36.52 6.48 -3.64
N GLN A 35 -36.85 6.97 -4.84
CA GLN A 35 -37.58 6.22 -5.86
C GLN A 35 -36.65 5.48 -6.82
N PHE A 36 -35.52 6.10 -7.18
CA PHE A 36 -34.67 5.60 -8.28
C PHE A 36 -33.19 5.53 -7.91
N GLY A 37 -32.82 5.79 -6.66
CA GLY A 37 -31.45 5.62 -6.18
C GLY A 37 -31.15 4.14 -6.00
N GLU A 38 -29.97 3.72 -6.43
CA GLU A 38 -29.53 2.33 -6.41
C GLU A 38 -29.68 1.67 -5.03
N TYR A 39 -29.42 2.41 -3.95
CA TYR A 39 -29.62 1.92 -2.59
C TYR A 39 -31.06 1.51 -2.26
N HIS A 40 -32.04 2.26 -2.76
CA HIS A 40 -33.46 2.03 -2.45
C HIS A 40 -34.12 1.02 -3.38
N ARG A 41 -33.40 0.52 -4.38
CA ARG A 41 -33.90 -0.48 -5.34
C ARG A 41 -32.99 -1.70 -5.32
N LEU A 42 -31.86 -1.59 -6.02
CA LEU A 42 -30.93 -2.69 -6.20
C LEU A 42 -30.40 -3.21 -4.85
N CYS A 43 -29.98 -2.33 -3.93
CA CYS A 43 -29.45 -2.83 -2.66
C CYS A 43 -30.49 -3.53 -1.78
N ILE A 44 -31.80 -3.30 -1.99
CA ILE A 44 -32.86 -4.04 -1.30
C ILE A 44 -32.99 -5.44 -1.92
N GLU A 45 -33.01 -5.53 -3.25
CA GLU A 45 -33.04 -6.82 -3.97
C GLU A 45 -31.81 -7.68 -3.62
N LEU A 46 -30.64 -7.06 -3.54
CA LEU A 46 -29.39 -7.74 -3.18
C LEU A 46 -29.43 -8.37 -1.78
N GLN A 47 -30.24 -7.87 -0.84
CA GLN A 47 -30.33 -8.48 0.51
C GLN A 47 -30.89 -9.91 0.47
N SER A 48 -31.62 -10.26 -0.59
CA SER A 48 -32.18 -11.61 -0.79
C SER A 48 -31.22 -12.56 -1.52
N HIS A 49 -30.09 -12.06 -2.03
CA HIS A 49 -29.14 -12.83 -2.84
C HIS A 49 -27.70 -12.64 -2.32
N GLU A 50 -27.27 -13.50 -1.40
CA GLU A 50 -25.99 -13.37 -0.70
C GLU A 50 -24.78 -13.30 -1.66
N ASP A 51 -24.74 -14.14 -2.70
CA ASP A 51 -23.65 -14.14 -3.69
C ASP A 51 -23.53 -12.79 -4.43
N LYS A 52 -24.68 -12.22 -4.80
CA LYS A 52 -24.73 -10.92 -5.49
C LYS A 52 -24.41 -9.79 -4.54
N PHE A 53 -24.85 -9.88 -3.27
CA PHE A 53 -24.48 -8.93 -2.23
C PHE A 53 -22.96 -8.91 -2.04
N PHE A 54 -22.33 -10.09 -1.93
CA PHE A 54 -20.88 -10.22 -1.81
C PHE A 54 -20.16 -9.71 -3.06
N GLN A 55 -20.65 -10.01 -4.26
CA GLN A 55 -20.09 -9.46 -5.49
C GLN A 55 -20.15 -7.92 -5.51
N TYR A 56 -21.22 -7.35 -4.96
CA TYR A 56 -21.47 -5.92 -5.00
C TYR A 56 -20.66 -5.13 -3.96
N PHE A 57 -20.59 -5.63 -2.71
CA PHE A 57 -19.93 -4.97 -1.57
C PHE A 57 -18.57 -5.56 -1.19
N ARG A 58 -18.18 -6.72 -1.74
CA ARG A 58 -17.00 -7.52 -1.34
C ARG A 58 -17.01 -7.92 0.14
N MET A 59 -18.21 -8.09 0.70
CA MET A 59 -18.44 -8.56 2.07
C MET A 59 -19.80 -9.25 2.17
N SER A 60 -19.95 -10.15 3.14
CA SER A 60 -21.23 -10.79 3.44
C SER A 60 -22.20 -9.79 4.08
N ARG A 61 -23.49 -10.10 4.02
CA ARG A 61 -24.56 -9.29 4.63
C ARG A 61 -24.43 -9.19 6.14
N LEU A 62 -24.06 -10.30 6.79
CA LEU A 62 -23.81 -10.31 8.24
C LEU A 62 -22.68 -9.35 8.61
N CYS A 63 -21.54 -9.43 7.92
CA CYS A 63 -20.41 -8.54 8.15
C CYS A 63 -20.77 -7.07 7.87
N PHE A 64 -21.62 -6.81 6.87
CA PHE A 64 -22.13 -5.47 6.59
C PHE A 64 -22.93 -4.90 7.77
N GLU A 65 -23.87 -5.66 8.34
CA GLU A 65 -24.68 -5.20 9.47
C GLU A 65 -23.84 -5.08 10.75
N GLU A 66 -22.92 -6.02 11.02
CA GLU A 66 -21.96 -5.91 12.13
C GLU A 66 -21.11 -4.64 12.03
N LEU A 67 -20.57 -4.36 10.83
CA LEU A 67 -19.81 -3.14 10.58
C LEU A 67 -20.69 -1.90 10.72
N HIS A 68 -21.93 -1.95 10.23
CA HIS A 68 -22.88 -0.86 10.37
C HIS A 68 -23.18 -0.55 11.83
N ASP A 69 -23.42 -1.57 12.65
CA ASP A 69 -23.72 -1.42 14.07
C ASP A 69 -22.56 -0.80 14.86
N LEU A 70 -21.32 -1.15 14.51
CA LEU A 70 -20.13 -0.52 15.09
C LEU A 70 -20.00 0.96 14.72
N LEU A 71 -20.47 1.36 13.54
CA LEU A 71 -20.26 2.70 13.01
C LEU A 71 -21.47 3.63 13.16
N LYS A 72 -22.68 3.10 13.36
CA LYS A 72 -23.95 3.83 13.20
C LYS A 72 -24.02 5.13 14.01
N ALA A 73 -23.48 5.13 15.23
CA ALA A 73 -23.46 6.30 16.10
C ALA A 73 -22.57 7.42 15.54
N ASN A 74 -21.41 7.05 14.97
CA ASN A 74 -20.40 8.00 14.51
C ASN A 74 -20.69 8.56 13.10
N ILE A 75 -21.36 7.78 12.25
CA ILE A 75 -21.69 8.18 10.88
C ILE A 75 -23.08 8.83 10.75
N ALA A 76 -23.87 8.85 11.83
CA ALA A 76 -25.17 9.49 11.88
C ALA A 76 -25.09 11.00 11.59
N LYS A 77 -26.18 11.53 11.04
CA LYS A 77 -26.34 12.97 10.79
C LYS A 77 -27.67 13.41 11.39
N CYS A 78 -27.65 14.57 12.03
CA CYS A 78 -28.85 15.15 12.62
C CYS A 78 -29.87 15.50 11.54
N THR A 79 -31.13 15.21 11.83
CA THR A 79 -32.25 15.68 11.02
C THR A 79 -32.37 17.20 11.19
N THR A 80 -32.45 17.93 10.09
CA THR A 80 -32.71 19.37 10.11
C THR A 80 -34.02 19.64 9.37
N ASN A 81 -34.65 20.78 9.69
CA ASN A 81 -35.89 21.22 9.04
C ASN A 81 -35.73 21.44 7.51
N TRP A 82 -34.50 21.56 7.03
CA TRP A 82 -34.20 21.90 5.64
C TRP A 82 -33.93 20.69 4.74
N ARG A 83 -33.34 19.61 5.28
CA ARG A 83 -32.97 18.44 4.48
C ARG A 83 -32.90 17.17 5.32
N LYS A 84 -33.66 16.15 4.91
CA LYS A 84 -33.51 14.79 5.44
C LYS A 84 -32.09 14.26 5.16
N PRO A 85 -31.35 13.81 6.19
CA PRO A 85 -30.02 13.26 6.00
C PRO A 85 -30.06 11.96 5.18
N ILE A 86 -28.90 11.58 4.64
CA ILE A 86 -28.71 10.27 4.02
C ILE A 86 -28.57 9.28 5.17
N HIS A 87 -29.32 8.17 5.13
CA HIS A 87 -29.36 7.21 6.22
C HIS A 87 -27.98 6.54 6.42
N THR A 88 -27.69 6.09 7.65
CA THR A 88 -26.36 5.54 7.99
C THR A 88 -25.99 4.32 7.16
N ARG A 89 -26.93 3.38 6.95
CA ARG A 89 -26.75 2.23 6.04
C ARG A 89 -26.46 2.65 4.59
N GLU A 90 -27.20 3.63 4.06
CA GLU A 90 -26.97 4.17 2.72
C GLU A 90 -25.58 4.82 2.60
N ARG A 91 -25.12 5.53 3.64
CA ARG A 91 -23.76 6.11 3.70
C ARG A 91 -22.69 5.02 3.67
N LEU A 92 -22.88 3.94 4.44
CA LEU A 92 -21.97 2.81 4.45
C LEU A 92 -21.94 2.11 3.08
N ALA A 93 -23.11 1.85 2.49
CA ALA A 93 -23.22 1.25 1.16
C ALA A 93 -22.49 2.06 0.08
N ILE A 94 -22.65 3.39 0.06
CA ILE A 94 -21.92 4.27 -0.87
C ILE A 94 -20.41 4.15 -0.68
N CYS A 95 -19.94 4.09 0.58
CA CYS A 95 -18.51 3.99 0.86
C CYS A 95 -17.95 2.63 0.45
N LEU A 96 -18.62 1.54 0.80
CA LEU A 96 -18.19 0.18 0.46
C LEU A 96 -18.24 -0.05 -1.05
N ARG A 97 -19.24 0.49 -1.76
CA ARG A 97 -19.29 0.39 -3.22
C ARG A 97 -18.06 1.02 -3.87
N TYR A 98 -17.61 2.17 -3.36
CA TYR A 98 -16.37 2.81 -3.81
C TYR A 98 -15.14 1.93 -3.52
N LEU A 99 -15.02 1.38 -2.31
CA LEU A 99 -13.89 0.53 -1.92
C LEU A 99 -13.84 -0.79 -2.69
N ALA A 100 -15.00 -1.38 -3.00
CA ALA A 100 -15.14 -2.66 -3.69
C ALA A 100 -14.77 -2.59 -5.18
N THR A 101 -14.97 -1.44 -5.82
CA THR A 101 -14.84 -1.29 -7.29
C THR A 101 -13.76 -0.32 -7.73
N GLY A 102 -13.40 0.66 -6.89
CA GLY A 102 -12.54 1.79 -7.30
C GLY A 102 -13.21 2.73 -8.31
N ASP A 103 -14.54 2.67 -8.48
CA ASP A 103 -15.27 3.50 -9.44
C ASP A 103 -15.21 5.00 -9.07
N SER A 104 -15.46 5.85 -10.05
CA SER A 104 -15.42 7.29 -9.86
C SER A 104 -16.54 7.78 -8.94
N HIS A 105 -16.24 8.79 -8.12
CA HIS A 105 -17.28 9.48 -7.32
C HIS A 105 -18.42 10.05 -8.19
N GLN A 106 -18.19 10.27 -9.49
CA GLN A 106 -19.21 10.80 -10.40
C GLN A 106 -20.21 9.71 -10.78
N THR A 107 -19.73 8.51 -11.13
CA THR A 107 -20.58 7.36 -11.47
C THR A 107 -21.46 6.99 -10.28
N ILE A 108 -20.86 6.78 -9.10
CA ILE A 108 -21.58 6.46 -7.86
C ILE A 108 -22.61 7.55 -7.52
N ALA A 109 -22.27 8.82 -7.75
CA ALA A 109 -23.20 9.93 -7.51
C ALA A 109 -24.44 9.87 -8.40
N PHE A 110 -24.29 9.51 -9.68
CA PHE A 110 -25.43 9.32 -10.57
C PHE A 110 -26.27 8.11 -10.17
N SER A 111 -25.65 6.96 -9.92
CA SER A 111 -26.39 5.73 -9.63
C SER A 111 -27.13 5.79 -8.28
N TYR A 112 -26.48 6.29 -7.23
CA TYR A 112 -27.12 6.52 -5.92
C TYR A 112 -27.93 7.83 -5.86
N ARG A 113 -27.95 8.64 -6.92
CA ARG A 113 -28.68 9.92 -7.00
C ARG A 113 -28.35 10.89 -5.86
N VAL A 114 -27.06 11.04 -5.61
CA VAL A 114 -26.49 11.96 -4.60
C VAL A 114 -25.53 12.93 -5.28
N GLY A 115 -25.10 13.99 -4.58
CA GLY A 115 -24.10 14.90 -5.13
C GLY A 115 -22.70 14.26 -5.15
N ARG A 116 -21.91 14.47 -6.21
CA ARG A 116 -20.50 14.01 -6.27
C ARG A 116 -19.67 14.47 -5.08
N SER A 117 -19.85 15.71 -4.64
CA SER A 117 -19.20 16.24 -3.43
C SER A 117 -19.71 15.56 -2.15
N THR A 118 -20.97 15.11 -2.13
CA THR A 118 -21.55 14.33 -1.03
C THR A 118 -20.94 12.94 -0.98
N VAL A 119 -20.80 12.24 -2.11
CA VAL A 119 -20.11 10.94 -2.18
C VAL A 119 -18.68 11.06 -1.63
N SER A 120 -17.90 12.02 -2.13
CA SER A 120 -16.53 12.23 -1.65
C SER A 120 -16.45 12.54 -0.14
N LYS A 121 -17.45 13.25 0.41
CA LYS A 121 -17.53 13.50 1.86
C LYS A 121 -17.91 12.24 2.64
N ILE A 122 -18.83 11.44 2.13
CA ILE A 122 -19.25 10.16 2.72
C ILE A 122 -18.06 9.21 2.77
N VAL A 123 -17.42 8.94 1.62
CA VAL A 123 -16.28 8.01 1.52
C VAL A 123 -15.20 8.38 2.54
N ARG A 124 -14.75 9.64 2.55
CA ARG A 124 -13.72 10.10 3.50
C ARG A 124 -14.13 9.91 4.96
N ASN A 125 -15.33 10.35 5.32
CA ASN A 125 -15.81 10.30 6.70
C ASN A 125 -16.01 8.84 7.16
N VAL A 126 -16.62 7.99 6.34
CA VAL A 126 -16.85 6.59 6.69
C VAL A 126 -15.51 5.83 6.78
N CYS A 127 -14.57 6.04 5.86
CA CYS A 127 -13.23 5.44 5.97
C CYS A 127 -12.49 5.85 7.26
N GLN A 128 -12.60 7.12 7.67
CA GLN A 128 -12.02 7.58 8.93
C GLN A 128 -12.65 6.91 10.14
N GLU A 129 -13.98 6.79 10.17
CA GLU A 129 -14.66 6.12 11.27
C GLU A 129 -14.41 4.60 11.30
N ILE A 130 -14.29 3.95 10.13
CA ILE A 130 -13.83 2.56 10.00
C ILE A 130 -12.47 2.41 10.65
N TRP A 131 -11.49 3.25 10.28
CA TRP A 131 -10.14 3.18 10.83
C TRP A 131 -10.15 3.36 12.36
N LYS A 132 -10.77 4.43 12.87
CA LYS A 132 -10.84 4.70 14.31
C LYS A 132 -11.49 3.58 15.12
N THR A 133 -12.51 2.93 14.57
CA THR A 133 -13.29 1.91 15.29
C THR A 133 -12.65 0.53 15.22
N LEU A 134 -12.09 0.18 14.06
CA LEU A 134 -11.56 -1.17 13.82
C LEU A 134 -10.07 -1.30 14.11
N GLN A 135 -9.26 -0.25 13.90
CA GLN A 135 -7.82 -0.35 14.09
C GLN A 135 -7.43 -0.80 15.52
N PRO A 136 -8.03 -0.27 16.61
CA PRO A 136 -7.68 -0.72 17.95
C PRO A 136 -8.05 -2.19 18.23
N LYS A 137 -9.05 -2.73 17.52
CA LYS A 137 -9.56 -4.10 17.72
C LYS A 137 -8.77 -5.13 16.92
N TYR A 138 -8.43 -4.80 15.67
CA TYR A 138 -7.86 -5.75 14.72
C TYR A 138 -6.37 -5.49 14.42
N LEU A 139 -5.86 -4.30 14.73
CA LEU A 139 -4.47 -3.89 14.53
C LEU A 139 -3.95 -3.13 15.76
N PRO A 140 -4.04 -3.73 16.98
CA PRO A 140 -3.52 -3.11 18.19
C PRO A 140 -1.99 -2.96 18.11
N SER A 141 -1.43 -2.06 18.91
CA SER A 141 0.02 -1.96 19.02
C SER A 141 0.57 -3.31 19.52
N PRO A 142 1.55 -3.91 18.82
CA PRO A 142 2.07 -5.20 19.21
C PRO A 142 2.78 -5.10 20.56
N ASN A 143 2.58 -6.10 21.40
CA ASN A 143 3.20 -6.22 22.72
C ASN A 143 4.20 -7.39 22.74
N ARG A 144 5.00 -7.47 23.83
CA ARG A 144 6.02 -8.50 23.99
C ARG A 144 5.46 -9.93 23.87
N LYS A 145 4.25 -10.19 24.39
CA LYS A 145 3.62 -11.51 24.33
C LYS A 145 3.29 -11.90 22.87
N MET A 146 2.73 -10.99 22.09
CA MET A 146 2.44 -11.22 20.67
C MET A 146 3.70 -11.54 19.88
N TRP A 147 4.79 -10.82 20.14
CA TRP A 147 6.08 -11.06 19.51
C TRP A 147 6.65 -12.44 19.85
N LEU A 148 6.61 -12.84 21.12
CA LEU A 148 7.11 -14.15 21.54
C LEU A 148 6.27 -15.29 20.96
N GLN A 149 4.95 -15.14 20.90
CA GLN A 149 4.08 -16.12 20.24
C GLN A 149 4.42 -16.24 18.75
N SER A 150 4.65 -15.12 18.07
CA SER A 150 5.05 -15.12 16.66
C SER A 150 6.34 -15.91 16.43
N VAL A 151 7.33 -15.77 17.32
CA VAL A 151 8.59 -16.55 17.24
C VAL A 151 8.36 -18.04 17.36
N GLU A 152 7.56 -18.46 18.34
CA GLU A 152 7.24 -19.87 18.55
C GLU A 152 6.47 -20.42 17.34
N ASP A 153 5.46 -19.70 16.87
CA ASP A 153 4.66 -20.09 15.72
C ASP A 153 5.49 -20.13 14.42
N PHE A 154 6.45 -19.23 14.22
CA PHE A 154 7.38 -19.28 13.08
C PHE A 154 8.27 -20.51 13.13
N LEU A 155 8.74 -20.90 14.31
CA LEU A 155 9.52 -22.11 14.48
C LEU A 155 8.69 -23.35 14.19
N VAL A 156 7.46 -23.44 14.71
CA VAL A 156 6.59 -24.61 14.56
C VAL A 156 6.06 -24.77 13.14
N LEU A 157 5.55 -23.69 12.52
CA LEU A 157 4.89 -23.76 11.22
C LEU A 157 5.88 -23.71 10.06
N TRP A 158 6.94 -22.90 10.19
CA TRP A 158 7.85 -22.58 9.09
C TRP A 158 9.28 -23.08 9.32
N GLY A 159 9.57 -23.67 10.48
CA GLY A 159 10.94 -24.10 10.82
C GLY A 159 11.91 -22.93 10.95
N PHE A 160 11.43 -21.70 11.16
CA PHE A 160 12.25 -20.50 11.16
C PHE A 160 12.45 -19.98 12.60
N PRO A 161 13.56 -20.32 13.28
CA PRO A 161 13.80 -19.89 14.65
C PRO A 161 14.04 -18.37 14.73
N ASN A 162 13.66 -17.77 15.86
CA ASN A 162 13.89 -16.37 16.20
C ASN A 162 13.34 -15.36 15.16
N CYS A 163 12.31 -15.73 14.38
CA CYS A 163 11.61 -14.80 13.49
C CYS A 163 10.43 -14.16 14.21
N LEU A 164 10.42 -12.83 14.27
CA LEU A 164 9.33 -12.08 14.88
C LEU A 164 8.18 -11.80 13.91
N GLY A 165 8.46 -11.76 12.61
CA GLY A 165 7.55 -11.30 11.59
C GLY A 165 8.23 -11.20 10.24
N SER A 166 7.46 -11.42 9.18
CA SER A 166 7.91 -11.15 7.82
C SER A 166 7.55 -9.72 7.43
N ILE A 167 8.49 -8.98 6.86
CA ILE A 167 8.32 -7.58 6.46
C ILE A 167 8.36 -7.45 4.94
N ASP A 168 7.39 -6.75 4.38
CA ASP A 168 7.35 -6.45 2.95
C ASP A 168 6.66 -5.11 2.64
N GLY A 169 7.06 -4.49 1.54
CA GLY A 169 6.59 -3.20 1.06
C GLY A 169 5.75 -3.31 -0.21
N LYS A 170 4.60 -2.63 -0.25
CA LYS A 170 3.74 -2.52 -1.43
C LYS A 170 3.60 -1.07 -1.89
N HIS A 171 3.98 -0.82 -3.14
CA HIS A 171 3.68 0.45 -3.82
C HIS A 171 2.21 0.53 -4.26
N ILE A 172 1.46 1.44 -3.64
CA ILE A 172 0.08 1.77 -4.01
C ILE A 172 0.13 2.89 -5.05
N LYS A 173 -0.33 2.60 -6.27
CA LYS A 173 -0.37 3.57 -7.37
C LYS A 173 -1.23 4.79 -7.03
N LEU A 174 -0.73 5.96 -7.41
CA LEU A 174 -1.36 7.26 -7.23
C LEU A 174 -1.49 7.95 -8.57
N LYS A 175 -2.49 8.82 -8.67
CA LYS A 175 -2.41 9.94 -9.61
C LYS A 175 -1.41 10.96 -9.06
N CYS A 176 -0.51 11.47 -9.91
CA CYS A 176 0.49 12.47 -9.55
C CYS A 176 -0.12 13.58 -8.66
N PRO A 177 0.32 13.70 -7.40
CA PRO A 177 -0.16 14.77 -6.53
C PRO A 177 0.28 16.13 -7.07
N ARG A 178 -0.55 17.16 -6.85
CA ARG A 178 -0.22 18.52 -7.31
C ARG A 178 1.02 19.03 -6.57
N ARG A 179 1.98 19.59 -7.32
CA ARG A 179 3.22 20.20 -6.79
C ARG A 179 4.11 19.23 -5.99
N SER A 180 4.09 17.94 -6.28
CA SER A 180 4.88 16.95 -5.53
C SER A 180 6.28 16.64 -6.09
N GLY A 181 6.64 17.21 -7.24
CA GLY A 181 7.88 16.84 -7.95
C GLY A 181 7.97 15.33 -8.14
N SER A 182 9.16 14.77 -7.89
CA SER A 182 9.44 13.33 -7.97
C SER A 182 9.31 12.58 -6.65
N ALA A 183 8.84 13.21 -5.57
CA ALA A 183 8.81 12.59 -4.23
C ALA A 183 8.04 11.26 -4.21
N TYR A 184 6.89 11.21 -4.87
CA TYR A 184 6.08 9.98 -4.97
C TYR A 184 6.45 9.11 -6.18
N PHE A 185 7.40 9.52 -7.02
CA PHE A 185 7.76 8.76 -8.21
C PHE A 185 8.67 7.58 -7.82
N CYS A 186 8.18 6.35 -8.03
CA CYS A 186 8.94 5.14 -7.71
C CYS A 186 9.78 4.66 -8.89
N TYR A 187 10.70 3.74 -8.62
CA TYR A 187 11.55 3.11 -9.64
C TYR A 187 10.78 2.34 -10.71
N LYS A 188 9.51 1.98 -10.47
CA LYS A 188 8.61 1.35 -11.44
C LYS A 188 7.96 2.35 -12.41
N ASN A 189 8.49 3.58 -12.49
CA ASN A 189 8.05 4.65 -13.38
C ASN A 189 6.58 5.08 -13.21
N TYR A 190 6.08 5.09 -11.98
CA TYR A 190 4.77 5.66 -11.64
C TYR A 190 4.76 6.33 -10.27
N PHE A 191 3.78 7.20 -10.03
CA PHE A 191 3.58 7.82 -8.71
C PHE A 191 2.94 6.81 -7.74
N SER A 192 3.51 6.66 -6.55
CA SER A 192 3.06 5.72 -5.53
C SER A 192 3.27 6.22 -4.10
N ILE A 193 2.45 5.74 -3.17
CA ILE A 193 2.78 5.69 -1.74
C ILE A 193 3.21 4.28 -1.40
N VAL A 194 4.08 4.14 -0.42
CA VAL A 194 4.48 2.83 0.09
C VAL A 194 3.65 2.47 1.32
N LEU A 195 3.14 1.24 1.32
CA LEU A 195 2.62 0.54 2.48
C LEU A 195 3.68 -0.48 2.89
N LEU A 196 4.23 -0.37 4.08
CA LEU A 196 5.12 -1.35 4.67
C LEU A 196 4.35 -2.11 5.74
N ALA A 197 4.43 -3.43 5.77
CA ALA A 197 3.71 -4.23 6.75
C ALA A 197 4.58 -5.34 7.33
N ILE A 198 4.34 -5.66 8.60
CA ILE A 198 4.89 -6.83 9.27
C ILE A 198 3.73 -7.80 9.51
N VAL A 199 3.91 -9.05 9.08
CA VAL A 199 2.93 -10.13 9.22
C VAL A 199 3.44 -11.25 10.12
N ASP A 200 2.51 -11.87 10.83
CA ASP A 200 2.74 -13.06 11.66
C ASP A 200 2.77 -14.36 10.81
N PRO A 201 3.09 -15.52 11.41
CA PRO A 201 3.09 -16.83 10.73
C PRO A 201 1.76 -17.25 10.12
N HIS A 202 0.66 -16.66 10.59
CA HIS A 202 -0.71 -16.96 10.17
C HIS A 202 -1.23 -15.96 9.14
N TYR A 203 -0.33 -15.20 8.51
CA TYR A 203 -0.64 -14.19 7.50
C TYR A 203 -1.50 -13.01 8.01
N LYS A 204 -1.45 -12.73 9.32
CA LYS A 204 -2.15 -11.58 9.91
C LYS A 204 -1.20 -10.40 10.05
N PHE A 205 -1.70 -9.22 9.74
CA PHE A 205 -0.94 -7.98 9.94
C PHE A 205 -0.75 -7.72 11.43
N MET A 206 0.51 -7.59 11.85
CA MET A 206 0.88 -7.15 13.20
C MET A 206 1.10 -5.64 13.24
N VAL A 207 1.69 -5.11 12.17
CA VAL A 207 2.12 -3.72 12.07
C VAL A 207 1.95 -3.26 10.64
N VAL A 208 1.45 -2.03 10.46
CA VAL A 208 1.37 -1.38 9.14
C VAL A 208 1.85 0.07 9.25
N ASP A 209 2.67 0.49 8.28
CA ASP A 209 3.04 1.88 8.05
C ASP A 209 2.59 2.27 6.63
N ILE A 210 1.77 3.32 6.52
CA ILE A 210 1.13 3.72 5.26
C ILE A 210 1.39 5.20 5.02
N GLY A 211 1.88 5.52 3.82
CA GLY A 211 1.96 6.90 3.34
C GLY A 211 3.37 7.41 3.09
N ASN A 212 4.38 6.55 3.22
CA ASN A 212 5.74 6.88 2.84
C ASN A 212 5.86 7.17 1.34
N TYR A 213 6.84 8.00 0.98
CA TYR A 213 7.11 8.39 -0.40
C TYR A 213 7.51 7.19 -1.27
N GLY A 214 6.93 7.08 -2.46
CA GLY A 214 7.23 6.03 -3.43
C GLY A 214 8.70 5.95 -3.89
N ARG A 215 9.50 6.99 -3.64
CA ARG A 215 10.94 6.99 -3.91
C ARG A 215 11.76 6.20 -2.87
N HIS A 216 11.25 6.02 -1.66
CA HIS A 216 11.99 5.33 -0.60
C HIS A 216 11.99 3.81 -0.81
N SER A 217 13.11 3.18 -0.48
CA SER A 217 13.21 1.72 -0.34
C SER A 217 12.63 1.26 1.00
N ASP A 218 12.34 -0.03 1.11
CA ASP A 218 11.81 -0.62 2.34
C ASP A 218 12.75 -0.43 3.52
N SER A 219 14.08 -0.52 3.31
CA SER A 219 15.08 -0.25 4.34
C SER A 219 15.02 1.19 4.87
N ALA A 220 14.86 2.17 3.98
CA ALA A 220 14.78 3.58 4.37
C ALA A 220 13.47 3.91 5.09
N ILE A 221 12.39 3.19 4.78
CA ILE A 221 11.12 3.32 5.50
C ILE A 221 11.22 2.64 6.86
N PHE A 222 11.77 1.43 6.89
CA PHE A 222 12.02 0.72 8.13
C PHE A 222 12.93 1.53 9.05
N GLU A 223 13.94 2.24 8.55
CA GLU A 223 14.80 3.13 9.36
C GLU A 223 14.01 4.25 10.06
N LYS A 224 12.96 4.77 9.42
CA LYS A 224 12.08 5.80 10.00
C LYS A 224 10.97 5.23 10.88
N PHE A 225 10.82 3.91 10.87
CA PHE A 225 9.82 3.21 11.65
C PHE A 225 10.05 3.42 13.16
N ASN A 226 8.95 3.49 13.93
CA ASN A 226 8.94 3.91 15.34
C ASN A 226 10.07 3.25 16.16
N HIS A 227 11.00 4.07 16.67
CA HIS A 227 12.15 3.64 17.45
C HIS A 227 11.77 2.77 18.67
N ILE A 228 10.63 3.02 19.30
CA ILE A 228 10.16 2.25 20.45
C ILE A 228 9.87 0.79 20.05
N LEU A 229 9.26 0.59 18.88
CA LEU A 229 8.97 -0.75 18.37
C LEU A 229 10.27 -1.49 18.00
N LYS A 230 11.24 -0.79 17.39
CA LYS A 230 12.54 -1.38 17.05
C LYS A 230 13.32 -1.85 18.26
N ASN A 231 13.38 -1.01 19.30
CA ASN A 231 14.08 -1.37 20.54
C ASN A 231 13.41 -2.57 21.22
N ALA A 232 12.07 -2.63 21.21
CA ALA A 232 11.34 -3.76 21.74
C ALA A 232 11.62 -5.06 20.97
N VAL A 233 11.68 -5.00 19.63
CA VAL A 233 12.04 -6.12 18.76
C VAL A 233 13.49 -6.56 19.02
N TRP A 234 14.44 -5.62 19.04
CA TRP A 234 15.85 -5.90 19.26
C TRP A 234 16.10 -6.61 20.59
N ASN A 235 15.49 -6.11 21.68
CA ASN A 235 15.59 -6.69 23.01
C ASN A 235 15.06 -8.14 23.10
N ILE A 236 14.18 -8.56 22.18
CA ILE A 236 13.69 -9.94 22.12
C ILE A 236 14.68 -10.81 21.35
N ILE A 237 15.17 -10.34 20.20
CA ILE A 237 16.14 -11.06 19.37
C ILE A 237 17.45 -11.28 20.12
N GLU A 238 18.01 -10.23 20.73
CA GLU A 238 19.31 -10.28 21.41
C GLU A 238 19.35 -11.32 22.54
N LYS A 239 18.20 -11.57 23.18
CA LYS A 239 18.09 -12.53 24.28
C LYS A 239 17.88 -13.98 23.81
N GLN A 240 17.63 -14.20 22.52
CA GLN A 240 17.39 -15.53 21.98
C GLN A 240 18.66 -16.05 21.29
N VAL A 241 19.25 -17.09 21.87
CA VAL A 241 20.36 -17.82 21.27
C VAL A 241 19.86 -18.52 20.01
N LEU A 242 20.48 -18.25 18.86
CA LEU A 242 20.17 -18.99 17.64
C LEU A 242 20.64 -20.44 17.79
N PRO A 243 19.81 -21.44 17.46
CA PRO A 243 20.29 -22.81 17.39
C PRO A 243 21.42 -22.91 16.36
N GLU A 244 22.43 -23.73 16.67
CA GLU A 244 23.58 -23.94 15.80
C GLU A 244 23.09 -24.49 14.45
N LYS A 245 23.38 -23.76 13.36
CA LYS A 245 22.90 -24.14 12.02
C LYS A 245 23.72 -25.31 11.48
N ASN A 246 23.17 -26.52 11.62
CA ASN A 246 23.75 -27.73 11.06
C ASN A 246 23.18 -28.01 9.67
N TYR A 247 23.93 -27.69 8.60
CA TYR A 247 23.52 -28.02 7.24
C TYR A 247 23.97 -29.44 6.87
N HIS A 248 23.07 -30.22 6.26
CA HIS A 248 23.43 -31.55 5.74
C HIS A 248 24.60 -31.50 4.75
N LEU A 249 24.68 -30.42 3.97
CA LEU A 249 25.75 -30.21 3.01
C LEU A 249 27.11 -30.00 3.70
N ASP A 250 27.14 -29.39 4.88
CA ASP A 250 28.38 -29.19 5.64
C ASP A 250 28.86 -30.54 6.21
N LYS A 251 27.93 -31.39 6.69
CA LYS A 251 28.26 -32.76 7.09
C LYS A 251 28.84 -33.57 5.94
N SER A 252 28.17 -33.56 4.79
CA SER A 252 28.63 -34.29 3.60
C SER A 252 29.95 -33.77 3.05
N ALA A 253 30.18 -32.44 3.08
CA ALA A 253 31.46 -31.85 2.69
C ALA A 253 32.59 -32.30 3.62
N VAL A 254 32.36 -32.29 4.94
CA VAL A 254 33.33 -32.74 5.95
C VAL A 254 33.65 -34.24 5.79
N GLU A 255 32.64 -35.08 5.54
CA GLU A 255 32.82 -36.51 5.27
C GLU A 255 33.74 -36.80 4.07
N HIS A 256 33.77 -35.90 3.08
CA HIS A 256 34.64 -36.00 1.90
C HIS A 256 35.94 -35.19 2.03
N GLY A 257 36.30 -34.75 3.25
CA GLY A 257 37.53 -34.01 3.51
C GLY A 257 37.53 -32.56 3.00
N HIS A 258 36.36 -31.99 2.70
CA HIS A 258 36.21 -30.61 2.28
C HIS A 258 35.84 -29.69 3.46
N CYS A 259 36.47 -28.53 3.54
CA CYS A 259 36.11 -27.48 4.49
C CYS A 259 35.10 -26.52 3.85
N GLY A 260 33.89 -26.44 4.42
CA GLY A 260 32.85 -25.53 3.97
C GLY A 260 33.09 -24.10 4.47
N LEU A 261 33.53 -23.19 3.58
CA LEU A 261 33.61 -21.76 3.90
C LEU A 261 32.23 -21.10 3.69
N ARG A 262 31.60 -20.64 4.78
CA ARG A 262 30.33 -19.88 4.72
C ARG A 262 30.62 -18.39 4.68
N LEU A 263 30.43 -17.79 3.51
CA LEU A 263 30.48 -16.34 3.35
C LEU A 263 29.20 -15.70 3.93
N PRO A 264 29.27 -14.48 4.50
CA PRO A 264 28.08 -13.76 4.95
C PRO A 264 27.07 -13.54 3.81
N PRO A 265 25.74 -13.58 4.08
CA PRO A 265 24.75 -13.29 3.06
C PRO A 265 24.93 -11.86 2.52
N TYR A 266 24.93 -11.72 1.19
CA TYR A 266 25.02 -10.44 0.46
C TYR A 266 26.34 -9.66 0.60
N HIS A 267 27.50 -10.32 0.46
CA HIS A 267 28.72 -9.63 0.01
C HIS A 267 29.02 -9.94 -1.46
N CYS A 268 28.53 -9.09 -2.36
CA CYS A 268 28.79 -9.21 -3.81
C CYS A 268 30.29 -9.22 -4.16
N HIS A 269 31.12 -8.61 -3.32
CA HIS A 269 32.58 -8.59 -3.46
C HIS A 269 33.22 -9.98 -3.29
N PHE A 270 32.60 -10.89 -2.55
CA PHE A 270 33.09 -12.27 -2.35
C PHE A 270 32.33 -13.29 -3.20
N ASN A 271 31.35 -12.85 -3.99
CA ASN A 271 30.65 -13.70 -4.93
C ASN A 271 31.35 -13.63 -6.29
N ALA A 272 32.21 -14.60 -6.58
CA ALA A 272 33.01 -14.64 -7.80
C ALA A 272 32.17 -14.44 -9.08
N ILE A 273 30.94 -14.97 -9.12
CA ILE A 273 30.07 -14.80 -10.29
C ILE A 273 29.56 -13.38 -10.46
N GLU A 274 29.29 -12.65 -9.37
CA GLU A 274 28.88 -11.24 -9.42
C GLU A 274 30.03 -10.33 -9.88
N MET A 275 31.27 -10.65 -9.46
CA MET A 275 32.46 -9.93 -9.93
C MET A 275 32.67 -10.12 -11.44
N VAL A 276 32.59 -11.37 -11.92
CA VAL A 276 32.66 -11.69 -13.36
C VAL A 276 31.54 -11.00 -14.13
N TRP A 277 30.30 -11.03 -13.63
CA TRP A 277 29.17 -10.34 -14.26
C TRP A 277 29.34 -8.82 -14.28
N SER A 278 29.88 -8.23 -13.22
CA SER A 278 30.17 -6.79 -13.12
C SER A 278 31.23 -6.37 -14.15
N GLU A 279 32.32 -7.12 -14.27
CA GLU A 279 33.36 -6.87 -15.29
C GLU A 279 32.83 -7.03 -16.71
N THR A 280 32.04 -8.08 -16.94
CA THR A 280 31.40 -8.35 -18.24
C THR A 280 30.47 -7.20 -18.63
N LYS A 281 29.63 -6.72 -17.70
CA LYS A 281 28.72 -5.59 -17.94
C LYS A 281 29.47 -4.29 -18.26
N ARG A 282 30.54 -3.97 -17.52
CA ARG A 282 31.35 -2.78 -17.80
C ARG A 282 32.02 -2.84 -19.18
N TYR A 283 32.56 -4.01 -19.55
CA TYR A 283 33.16 -4.22 -20.87
C TYR A 283 32.11 -4.04 -21.98
N TYR A 284 30.94 -4.65 -21.79
CA TYR A 284 29.81 -4.55 -22.70
C TYR A 284 29.34 -3.10 -22.89
N ASP A 285 29.12 -2.35 -21.81
CA ASP A 285 28.66 -0.96 -21.85
C ASP A 285 29.66 -0.04 -22.57
N GLN A 286 30.97 -0.23 -22.33
CA GLN A 286 32.03 0.52 -23.01
C GLN A 286 32.15 0.19 -24.50
N ALA A 287 31.92 -1.08 -24.87
CA ALA A 287 32.01 -1.55 -26.25
C ALA A 287 30.75 -1.18 -27.08
N ILE A 288 29.56 -1.21 -26.45
CA ILE A 288 28.30 -0.92 -27.15
C ILE A 288 28.03 0.56 -27.35
N MET A 289 28.53 1.44 -26.47
CA MET A 289 28.50 2.88 -26.75
C MET A 289 29.23 3.27 -28.05
N LYS A 290 30.03 2.37 -28.63
CA LYS A 290 30.76 2.55 -29.89
C LYS A 290 30.14 1.83 -31.09
N THR A 291 29.07 1.05 -30.92
CA THR A 291 28.45 0.26 -32.00
C THR A 291 26.98 0.65 -32.21
N ALA A 292 26.53 0.66 -33.46
CA ALA A 292 25.19 1.13 -33.85
C ALA A 292 24.03 0.18 -33.48
N GLY A 293 24.23 -0.76 -32.55
CA GLY A 293 23.19 -1.64 -32.02
C GLY A 293 22.73 -2.80 -32.92
N LEU A 294 23.46 -3.13 -34.00
CA LEU A 294 23.15 -4.31 -34.81
C LEU A 294 23.54 -5.62 -34.08
N LEU A 295 22.65 -6.62 -34.12
CA LEU A 295 22.79 -7.91 -33.45
C LEU A 295 24.11 -8.63 -33.78
N THR A 296 24.59 -8.51 -35.02
CA THR A 296 25.85 -9.10 -35.49
C THR A 296 27.07 -8.49 -34.82
N GLU A 297 27.04 -7.18 -34.53
CA GLU A 297 28.14 -6.48 -33.85
C GLU A 297 28.14 -6.80 -32.35
N VAL A 298 26.96 -6.94 -31.74
CA VAL A 298 26.82 -7.38 -30.34
C VAL A 298 27.43 -8.78 -30.14
N LEU A 299 27.18 -9.72 -31.06
CA LEU A 299 27.74 -11.07 -31.00
C LEU A 299 29.27 -11.08 -31.16
N LYS A 300 29.82 -10.22 -32.03
CA LYS A 300 31.28 -10.07 -32.18
C LYS A 300 31.96 -9.57 -30.90
N VAL A 301 31.34 -8.60 -30.21
CA VAL A 301 31.85 -8.08 -28.93
C VAL A 301 31.92 -9.19 -27.87
N TRP A 302 30.90 -10.07 -27.82
CA TRP A 302 30.89 -11.21 -26.92
C TRP A 302 32.00 -12.22 -27.20
N ILE A 303 32.21 -12.56 -28.48
CA ILE A 303 33.28 -13.48 -28.90
C ILE A 303 34.67 -12.89 -28.58
N MET A 304 34.88 -11.59 -28.79
CA MET A 304 36.16 -10.94 -28.46
C MET A 304 36.46 -10.91 -26.95
N TYR A 305 35.44 -10.71 -26.11
CA TYR A 305 35.60 -10.76 -24.66
C TYR A 305 36.08 -12.16 -24.20
N GLN A 306 35.48 -13.22 -24.74
CA GLN A 306 35.86 -14.61 -24.44
C GLN A 306 37.32 -14.89 -24.84
N SER A 307 37.73 -14.48 -26.04
CA SER A 307 39.11 -14.69 -26.52
C SER A 307 40.17 -13.95 -25.70
N ASN A 308 39.86 -12.75 -25.21
CA ASN A 308 40.78 -11.95 -24.41
C ASN A 308 40.91 -12.40 -22.95
N THR A 309 39.88 -13.07 -22.42
CA THR A 309 39.88 -13.58 -21.03
C THR A 309 40.53 -14.95 -20.91
N THR A 310 40.45 -15.79 -21.95
CA THR A 310 41.16 -17.09 -22.00
C THR A 310 42.69 -16.98 -22.05
N GLY A 311 43.25 -15.82 -22.44
CA GLY A 311 44.70 -15.59 -22.47
C GLY A 311 45.35 -15.19 -21.14
N ARG A 312 44.59 -15.10 -20.05
CA ARG A 312 45.09 -14.70 -18.71
C ARG A 312 45.08 -15.84 -17.68
N ILE A 313 44.70 -17.05 -18.08
CA ILE A 313 44.66 -18.23 -17.22
C ILE A 313 45.65 -19.26 -17.78
N THR A 314 46.94 -18.94 -17.70
CA THR A 314 48.06 -19.89 -17.75
C THR A 314 49.12 -19.40 -16.80
#